data_AF-A0A7Y2ITL9-F1
#
_entry.id   AF-A0A7Y2ITL9-F1
#
_cell.length_a   1.000
_cell.length_b   1.000
_cell.length_c   1.000
_cell.angle_alpha   90.00
_cell.angle_beta   90.00
_cell.angle_gamma   90.00
#
_symmetry.space_group_name_H-M   'P 1'
#
loop_
_entity.id
_entity.type
_entity.pdbx_description
1 polymer ?
#
loop_
_entity_poly.entity_id
_entity_poly.type
_entity_poly.pdbx_seq_one_letter_code
_entity_poly.pdbx_strand_id
1 'polypeptide(L)'
;SEERLILAYGATEAAAVMTRLDDLVAFLAANPQLGVSLEIINVSDAPVIDGLFDTWDGEPCSYEKANEVAGAITGLILDLEDTLPAGGAIKNVVLVGTDEMIPFFRQVDGSRDANASTLAGAFEPGSAGWGAALSETFLTNDGYGDRDPVPWIGDQLFVPEIAVGRLIETPADIIRSIDTCLDPATGCLLDPGTALSTGYDFLTDVGEAIADVEDEIITPALADRLISEDWTATDFGNAVEAAPAFMSLNAHFSPDVALAADLATTYTVTSFQGSGTDLFNGFVISVGCNAGLNLPDTTYGAGATRVDWSQAFAEQGASVWIGNTSYGIGHKDAIALTELLNLLTVEGIASGLSVGQAQWYAKQVYFSQLGLYSVYDYKAMQEMSLYGLPWMRLGTPSGTIDLPGPPRVTSTASPAFGGVDSTTLTFDVAFDDVVLEDDVDPTDPLDPDNRGTYKSVAATSEVTEAGSGLVTALDEANAPQVTANRPIVPKTTVDVTMPGWTAKGAVLRSLSTFDEPGFDPVVARMMTDLSGNEFEPGLAGNPFPDVFLNVTDYVAPDGSPGQNLAIIPGQFFEAEDGTGVMRTFTGFDV
;
A
#
# COMPACT_ATOMS: atom_id res chain seq x y z
N SER A 1 4.34 -3.83 -25.67
CA SER A 1 3.43 -2.74 -26.09
C SER A 1 4.06 -1.86 -27.16
N GLU A 2 5.08 -2.33 -27.92
CA GLU A 2 5.81 -1.49 -28.87
C GLU A 2 4.88 -0.91 -29.95
N GLU A 3 3.97 -1.72 -30.48
CA GLU A 3 3.01 -1.26 -31.49
C GLU A 3 2.09 -0.15 -30.98
N ARG A 4 1.69 -0.21 -29.70
CA ARG A 4 0.89 0.84 -29.06
C ARG A 4 1.69 2.11 -28.82
N LEU A 5 2.96 2.00 -28.44
CA LEU A 5 3.89 3.15 -28.41
C LEU A 5 4.04 3.79 -29.79
N ILE A 6 4.15 2.99 -30.86
CA ILE A 6 4.21 3.47 -32.25
C ILE A 6 2.94 4.22 -32.63
N LEU A 7 1.76 3.68 -32.25
CA LEU A 7 0.47 4.33 -32.54
C LEU A 7 0.33 5.67 -31.81
N ALA A 8 0.77 5.75 -30.55
CA ALA A 8 0.66 6.94 -29.72
C ALA A 8 1.67 8.04 -30.09
N TYR A 9 2.95 7.68 -30.23
CA TYR A 9 4.06 8.65 -30.32
C TYR A 9 4.87 8.55 -31.62
N GLY A 10 4.59 7.57 -32.47
CA GLY A 10 5.28 7.34 -33.73
C GLY A 10 6.51 6.44 -33.60
N ALA A 11 6.92 5.87 -34.74
CA ALA A 11 7.96 4.84 -34.80
C ALA A 11 9.35 5.30 -34.31
N THR A 12 9.70 6.58 -34.49
CA THR A 12 10.99 7.11 -34.04
C THR A 12 11.10 7.10 -32.52
N GLU A 13 10.07 7.60 -31.84
CA GLU A 13 10.07 7.72 -30.38
C GLU A 13 9.94 6.33 -29.72
N ALA A 14 9.09 5.46 -30.27
CA ALA A 14 9.01 4.07 -29.82
C ALA A 14 10.36 3.33 -29.96
N ALA A 15 11.06 3.50 -31.08
CA ALA A 15 12.37 2.91 -31.27
C ALA A 15 13.43 3.45 -30.29
N ALA A 16 13.31 4.71 -29.85
CA ALA A 16 14.19 5.29 -28.84
C ALA A 16 13.98 4.61 -27.47
N VAL A 17 12.73 4.35 -27.07
CA VAL A 17 12.41 3.59 -25.85
C VAL A 17 12.97 2.17 -25.93
N MET A 18 12.73 1.46 -27.03
CA MET A 18 13.25 0.09 -27.21
C MET A 18 14.77 0.04 -27.16
N THR A 19 15.45 0.98 -27.81
CA THR A 19 16.92 1.11 -27.74
C THR A 19 17.39 1.33 -26.29
N ARG A 20 16.64 2.12 -25.50
CA ARG A 20 17.01 2.37 -24.11
C ARG A 20 16.76 1.18 -23.19
N LEU A 21 15.72 0.40 -23.45
CA LEU A 21 15.49 -0.88 -22.77
C LEU A 21 16.62 -1.87 -23.08
N ASP A 22 17.10 -1.93 -24.32
CA ASP A 22 18.28 -2.75 -24.69
C ASP A 22 19.54 -2.30 -23.93
N ASP A 23 19.76 -0.99 -23.80
CA ASP A 23 20.85 -0.45 -22.98
C ASP A 23 20.74 -0.88 -21.51
N LEU A 24 19.54 -0.86 -20.94
CA LEU A 24 19.25 -1.31 -19.58
C LEU A 24 19.58 -2.80 -19.39
N VAL A 25 19.14 -3.66 -20.33
CA VAL A 25 19.47 -5.08 -20.33
C VAL A 25 21.00 -5.28 -20.37
N ALA A 26 21.69 -4.58 -21.26
CA ALA A 26 23.15 -4.67 -21.39
C ALA A 26 23.87 -4.18 -20.13
N PHE A 27 23.39 -3.11 -19.50
CA PHE A 27 23.93 -2.58 -18.26
C PHE A 27 23.78 -3.58 -17.11
N LEU A 28 22.59 -4.17 -16.92
CA LEU A 28 22.36 -5.15 -15.86
C LEU A 28 23.19 -6.42 -16.06
N ALA A 29 23.34 -6.88 -17.31
CA ALA A 29 24.24 -7.99 -17.64
C ALA A 29 25.71 -7.69 -17.34
N ALA A 30 26.13 -6.43 -17.50
CA ALA A 30 27.48 -5.97 -17.14
C ALA A 30 27.66 -5.74 -15.63
N ASN A 31 26.57 -5.67 -14.86
CA ASN A 31 26.53 -5.39 -13.42
C ASN A 31 25.83 -6.50 -12.62
N PRO A 32 26.33 -7.76 -12.66
CA PRO A 32 25.66 -8.91 -12.03
C PRO A 32 25.52 -8.78 -10.50
N GLN A 33 26.28 -7.87 -9.86
CA GLN A 33 26.16 -7.56 -8.44
C GLN A 33 24.79 -6.97 -8.06
N LEU A 34 24.05 -6.39 -9.01
CA LEU A 34 22.69 -5.89 -8.78
C LEU A 34 21.67 -7.03 -8.60
N GLY A 35 22.01 -8.26 -9.04
CA GLY A 35 21.16 -9.43 -8.88
C GLY A 35 19.91 -9.43 -9.75
N VAL A 36 19.89 -8.63 -10.82
CA VAL A 36 18.77 -8.51 -11.76
C VAL A 36 19.21 -8.94 -13.15
N SER A 37 18.40 -9.76 -13.79
CA SER A 37 18.49 -10.10 -15.22
C SER A 37 17.13 -9.81 -15.82
N LEU A 38 17.10 -9.08 -16.94
CA LEU A 38 15.87 -8.70 -17.62
C LEU A 38 15.77 -9.34 -18.99
N GLU A 39 14.53 -9.58 -19.38
CA GLU A 39 14.13 -9.93 -20.74
C GLU A 39 13.02 -8.99 -21.17
N ILE A 40 13.09 -8.48 -22.40
CA ILE A 40 12.08 -7.59 -22.97
C ILE A 40 11.05 -8.45 -23.69
N ILE A 41 9.79 -8.35 -23.25
CA ILE A 41 8.67 -9.08 -23.84
C ILE A 41 7.73 -8.09 -24.49
N ASN A 42 7.57 -8.17 -25.82
CA ASN A 42 6.54 -7.41 -26.50
C ASN A 42 5.22 -8.19 -26.47
N VAL A 43 4.29 -7.76 -25.62
CA VAL A 43 2.98 -8.42 -25.46
C VAL A 43 2.16 -8.51 -26.76
N SER A 44 2.38 -7.62 -27.73
CA SER A 44 1.72 -7.65 -29.05
C SER A 44 2.19 -8.81 -29.92
N ASP A 45 3.35 -9.42 -29.64
CA ASP A 45 3.84 -10.57 -30.40
C ASP A 45 3.03 -11.84 -30.10
N ALA A 46 2.25 -11.86 -29.01
CA ALA A 46 1.35 -12.94 -28.65
C ALA A 46 -0.02 -12.75 -29.34
N PRO A 47 -0.40 -13.59 -30.32
CA PRO A 47 -1.61 -13.37 -31.13
C PRO A 47 -2.92 -13.35 -30.34
N VAL A 48 -2.96 -14.01 -29.18
CA VAL A 48 -4.13 -13.99 -28.30
C VAL A 48 -4.29 -12.62 -27.65
N ILE A 49 -3.20 -12.04 -27.16
CA ILE A 49 -3.21 -10.73 -26.50
C ILE A 49 -3.51 -9.64 -27.53
N ASP A 50 -2.93 -9.72 -28.72
CA ASP A 50 -3.21 -8.80 -29.84
C ASP A 50 -4.70 -8.81 -30.23
N GLY A 51 -5.32 -9.98 -30.36
CA GLY A 51 -6.75 -10.08 -30.65
C GLY A 51 -7.67 -9.57 -29.52
N LEU A 52 -7.23 -9.66 -28.26
CA LEU A 52 -7.95 -9.08 -27.12
C LEU A 52 -7.84 -7.55 -27.12
N PHE A 53 -6.67 -7.02 -27.47
CA PHE A 53 -6.47 -5.59 -27.70
C PHE A 53 -7.40 -5.05 -28.79
N ASP A 54 -7.49 -5.69 -29.96
CA ASP A 54 -8.45 -5.33 -31.01
C ASP A 54 -9.90 -5.30 -30.51
N THR A 55 -10.25 -6.26 -29.65
CA THR A 55 -11.60 -6.39 -29.09
C THR A 55 -11.92 -5.28 -28.08
N TRP A 56 -10.93 -4.90 -27.27
CA TRP A 56 -11.04 -3.81 -26.30
C TRP A 56 -11.02 -2.44 -26.98
N ASP A 57 -10.17 -2.21 -27.98
CA ASP A 57 -10.12 -0.96 -28.74
C ASP A 57 -11.46 -0.65 -29.45
N GLY A 58 -12.23 -1.69 -29.79
CA GLY A 58 -13.60 -1.55 -30.32
C GLY A 58 -14.65 -1.13 -29.27
N GLU A 59 -14.38 -1.35 -27.99
CA GLU A 59 -15.26 -1.04 -26.84
C GLU A 59 -14.43 -0.55 -25.63
N PRO A 60 -13.77 0.61 -25.72
CA PRO A 60 -12.75 1.05 -24.75
C PRO A 60 -13.31 1.21 -23.33
N CYS A 61 -14.60 1.51 -23.18
CA CYS A 61 -15.24 1.67 -21.87
C CYS A 61 -15.53 0.35 -21.13
N SER A 62 -15.34 -0.83 -21.75
CA SER A 62 -15.58 -2.11 -21.06
C SER A 62 -14.41 -2.46 -20.15
N TYR A 63 -14.65 -2.44 -18.83
CA TYR A 63 -13.65 -2.86 -17.86
C TYR A 63 -13.38 -4.37 -17.95
N GLU A 64 -14.38 -5.17 -18.32
CA GLU A 64 -14.22 -6.63 -18.48
C GLU A 64 -13.23 -6.94 -19.59
N LYS A 65 -13.33 -6.28 -20.74
CA LYS A 65 -12.39 -6.47 -21.86
C LYS A 65 -10.97 -5.99 -21.52
N ALA A 66 -10.86 -4.90 -20.77
CA ALA A 66 -9.56 -4.46 -20.27
C ALA A 66 -8.94 -5.51 -19.32
N ASN A 67 -9.75 -6.09 -18.44
CA ASN A 67 -9.33 -7.18 -17.55
C ASN A 67 -9.01 -8.48 -18.31
N GLU A 68 -9.68 -8.77 -19.42
CA GLU A 68 -9.33 -9.90 -20.29
C GLU A 68 -7.92 -9.74 -20.87
N VAL A 69 -7.56 -8.53 -21.32
CA VAL A 69 -6.19 -8.21 -21.78
C VAL A 69 -5.20 -8.35 -20.62
N ALA A 70 -5.47 -7.71 -19.48
CA ALA A 70 -4.59 -7.73 -18.32
C ALA A 70 -4.36 -9.16 -17.81
N GLY A 71 -5.42 -9.96 -17.69
CA GLY A 71 -5.36 -11.36 -17.30
C GLY A 71 -4.60 -12.23 -18.29
N ALA A 72 -4.72 -11.97 -19.60
CA ALA A 72 -3.93 -12.68 -20.62
C ALA A 72 -2.43 -12.34 -20.54
N ILE A 73 -2.08 -11.10 -20.19
CA ILE A 73 -0.69 -10.69 -19.93
C ILE A 73 -0.16 -11.36 -18.65
N THR A 74 -0.94 -11.43 -17.56
CA THR A 74 -0.57 -12.21 -16.37
C THR A 74 -0.36 -13.70 -16.71
N GLY A 75 -1.22 -14.28 -17.54
CA GLY A 75 -1.03 -15.64 -18.06
C GLY A 75 0.30 -15.82 -18.81
N LEU A 76 0.69 -14.85 -19.64
CA LEU A 76 1.99 -14.85 -20.30
C LEU A 76 3.16 -14.76 -19.31
N ILE A 77 3.04 -13.95 -18.25
CA ILE A 77 4.07 -13.85 -17.20
C ILE A 77 4.27 -15.20 -16.52
N LEU A 78 3.19 -15.90 -16.16
CA LEU A 78 3.24 -17.22 -15.54
C LEU A 78 3.79 -18.29 -16.50
N ASP A 79 3.39 -18.27 -17.77
CA ASP A 79 3.93 -19.16 -18.80
C ASP A 79 5.45 -18.96 -19.00
N LEU A 80 5.94 -17.72 -18.91
CA LEU A 80 7.38 -17.41 -18.96
C LEU A 80 8.12 -17.91 -17.73
N GLU A 81 7.54 -17.78 -16.54
CA GLU A 81 8.11 -18.31 -15.30
C GLU A 81 8.32 -19.83 -15.38
N ASP A 82 7.37 -20.57 -15.96
CA ASP A 82 7.46 -22.02 -16.19
C ASP A 82 8.63 -22.41 -17.13
N THR A 83 9.18 -21.48 -17.90
CA THR A 83 10.37 -21.72 -18.74
C THR A 83 11.69 -21.57 -17.99
N LEU A 84 11.67 -21.01 -16.78
CA LEU A 84 12.86 -20.81 -15.97
C LEU A 84 13.43 -22.16 -15.47
N PRO A 85 14.75 -22.25 -15.22
CA PRO A 85 15.34 -23.43 -14.60
C PRO A 85 14.68 -23.75 -13.25
N ALA A 86 14.67 -25.02 -12.84
CA ALA A 86 14.09 -25.43 -11.57
C ALA A 86 14.60 -24.58 -10.38
N GLY A 87 13.68 -23.95 -9.66
CA GLY A 87 13.97 -23.01 -8.56
C GLY A 87 14.21 -21.56 -9.01
N GLY A 88 14.11 -21.25 -10.30
CA GLY A 88 14.01 -19.90 -10.82
C GLY A 88 12.59 -19.35 -10.63
N ALA A 89 12.50 -18.05 -10.38
CA ALA A 89 11.24 -17.34 -10.23
C ALA A 89 11.38 -15.93 -10.80
N ILE A 90 10.29 -15.41 -11.38
CA ILE A 90 10.20 -14.01 -11.79
C ILE A 90 10.05 -13.17 -10.52
N LYS A 91 10.97 -12.23 -10.30
CA LYS A 91 10.97 -11.36 -9.10
C LYS A 91 10.46 -9.95 -9.37
N ASN A 92 10.49 -9.54 -10.64
CA ASN A 92 10.12 -8.20 -11.06
C ASN A 92 9.37 -8.26 -12.39
N VAL A 93 8.33 -7.44 -12.52
CA VAL A 93 7.64 -7.12 -13.77
C VAL A 93 7.69 -5.61 -13.95
N VAL A 94 8.10 -5.16 -15.13
CA VAL A 94 8.07 -3.74 -15.49
C VAL A 94 7.13 -3.55 -16.67
N LEU A 95 6.04 -2.81 -16.43
CA LEU A 95 5.07 -2.43 -17.43
C LEU A 95 5.57 -1.15 -18.12
N VAL A 96 5.73 -1.17 -19.44
CA VAL A 96 6.19 0.00 -20.20
C VAL A 96 5.02 0.62 -20.96
N GLY A 97 4.55 1.76 -20.49
CA GLY A 97 3.44 2.52 -21.04
C GLY A 97 2.28 2.76 -20.05
N THR A 98 1.36 3.63 -20.45
CA THR A 98 0.15 4.02 -19.71
C THR A 98 -0.94 2.93 -19.76
N ASP A 99 -2.08 3.18 -19.12
CA ASP A 99 -3.27 2.30 -19.16
C ASP A 99 -3.75 2.01 -20.59
N GLU A 100 -3.63 2.96 -21.51
CA GLU A 100 -4.00 2.78 -22.93
C GLU A 100 -3.04 1.83 -23.68
N MET A 101 -1.84 1.58 -23.13
CA MET A 101 -0.82 0.72 -23.73
C MET A 101 -0.76 -0.67 -23.09
N ILE A 102 -0.80 -0.70 -21.76
CA ILE A 102 -0.88 -1.92 -20.95
C ILE A 102 -1.93 -1.63 -19.88
N PRO A 103 -3.14 -2.22 -19.97
CA PRO A 103 -4.24 -1.88 -19.07
C PRO A 103 -3.85 -2.13 -17.61
N PHE A 104 -4.31 -1.29 -16.71
CA PHE A 104 -4.45 -1.68 -15.32
C PHE A 104 -5.56 -2.73 -15.21
N PHE A 105 -5.47 -3.61 -14.21
CA PHE A 105 -6.64 -4.33 -13.74
C PHE A 105 -7.65 -3.34 -13.18
N ARG A 106 -8.93 -3.57 -13.43
CA ARG A 106 -10.06 -2.81 -12.92
C ARG A 106 -10.79 -3.67 -11.90
N GLN A 107 -10.77 -3.24 -10.64
CA GLN A 107 -11.30 -3.98 -9.50
C GLN A 107 -12.55 -3.29 -8.97
N VAL A 108 -13.57 -4.07 -8.60
CA VAL A 108 -14.84 -3.52 -8.12
C VAL A 108 -14.62 -2.72 -6.82
N ASP A 109 -15.03 -1.47 -6.84
CA ASP A 109 -15.01 -0.61 -5.68
C ASP A 109 -16.27 -0.80 -4.84
N GLY A 110 -16.15 -1.65 -3.81
CA GLY A 110 -17.21 -1.89 -2.84
C GLY A 110 -17.32 -0.80 -1.76
N SER A 111 -16.46 0.23 -1.77
CA SER A 111 -16.48 1.28 -0.76
C SER A 111 -17.73 2.14 -0.94
N ARG A 112 -18.41 2.43 0.18
CA ARG A 112 -19.57 3.33 0.18
C ARG A 112 -19.11 4.78 0.08
N ASP A 113 -18.12 5.10 0.89
CA ASP A 113 -17.48 6.40 0.94
C ASP A 113 -16.22 6.34 0.09
N ALA A 114 -15.89 7.45 -0.57
CA ALA A 114 -14.72 7.55 -1.45
C ALA A 114 -14.69 6.51 -2.58
N ASN A 115 -15.84 6.22 -3.18
CA ASN A 115 -15.96 5.28 -4.30
C ASN A 115 -15.35 5.88 -5.59
N ALA A 116 -14.63 5.09 -6.38
CA ALA A 116 -13.97 5.50 -7.61
C ALA A 116 -14.91 6.06 -8.69
N SER A 117 -16.22 5.80 -8.61
CA SER A 117 -17.20 6.38 -9.55
C SER A 117 -17.26 7.91 -9.56
N THR A 118 -16.87 8.56 -8.46
CA THR A 118 -16.75 10.03 -8.39
C THR A 118 -15.65 10.57 -9.31
N LEU A 119 -14.70 9.74 -9.72
CA LEU A 119 -13.58 10.09 -10.61
C LEU A 119 -13.97 10.14 -12.09
N ALA A 120 -15.23 9.83 -12.44
CA ALA A 120 -15.67 9.88 -13.84
C ALA A 120 -15.45 11.27 -14.48
N GLY A 121 -15.49 12.36 -13.70
CA GLY A 121 -15.17 13.72 -14.18
C GLY A 121 -13.69 14.00 -14.42
N ALA A 122 -12.78 13.12 -13.94
CA ALA A 122 -11.36 13.20 -14.18
C ALA A 122 -10.98 12.67 -15.58
N PHE A 123 -11.70 11.69 -16.09
CA PHE A 123 -11.39 11.05 -17.36
C PHE A 123 -12.08 11.71 -18.56
N GLU A 124 -11.46 11.60 -19.74
CA GLU A 124 -12.12 11.97 -20.99
C GLU A 124 -13.33 11.06 -21.25
N PRO A 125 -14.52 11.61 -21.54
CA PRO A 125 -15.69 10.79 -21.84
C PRO A 125 -15.45 9.80 -22.99
N GLY A 126 -15.78 8.54 -22.77
CA GLY A 126 -15.58 7.46 -23.74
C GLY A 126 -14.20 6.79 -23.67
N SER A 127 -13.30 7.25 -22.80
CA SER A 127 -12.03 6.58 -22.52
C SER A 127 -12.20 5.32 -21.67
N ALA A 128 -11.11 4.55 -21.55
CA ALA A 128 -11.07 3.37 -20.71
C ALA A 128 -11.14 3.69 -19.21
N GLY A 129 -10.44 4.75 -18.76
CA GLY A 129 -10.55 5.23 -17.38
C GLY A 129 -11.95 5.76 -17.05
N TRP A 130 -12.61 6.40 -18.01
CA TRP A 130 -14.01 6.84 -17.84
C TRP A 130 -14.96 5.65 -17.70
N GLY A 131 -14.78 4.61 -18.51
CA GLY A 131 -15.53 3.35 -18.39
C GLY A 131 -15.31 2.65 -17.04
N ALA A 132 -14.07 2.66 -16.54
CA ALA A 132 -13.72 2.11 -15.24
C ALA A 132 -14.47 2.82 -14.10
N ALA A 133 -14.41 4.16 -14.06
CA ALA A 133 -15.10 4.94 -13.05
C ALA A 133 -16.63 4.76 -13.12
N LEU A 134 -17.24 4.79 -14.31
CA LEU A 134 -18.68 4.55 -14.45
C LEU A 134 -19.14 3.15 -14.06
N SER A 135 -18.22 2.18 -14.05
CA SER A 135 -18.47 0.81 -13.63
C SER A 135 -18.18 0.60 -12.14
N GLU A 136 -17.94 1.68 -11.38
CA GLU A 136 -17.55 1.61 -9.95
C GLU A 136 -16.30 0.74 -9.77
N THR A 137 -15.28 0.93 -10.62
CA THR A 137 -14.00 0.20 -10.50
C THR A 137 -12.83 1.16 -10.34
N PHE A 138 -11.81 0.73 -9.61
CA PHE A 138 -10.51 1.42 -9.49
C PHE A 138 -9.39 0.62 -10.18
N LEU A 139 -8.26 1.27 -10.43
CA LEU A 139 -7.15 0.72 -11.22
C LEU A 139 -6.08 0.08 -10.33
N THR A 140 -5.53 -1.07 -10.72
CA THR A 140 -4.41 -1.71 -10.02
C THR A 140 -3.43 -2.39 -10.96
N ASN A 141 -2.15 -2.42 -10.56
CA ASN A 141 -1.12 -3.23 -11.22
C ASN A 141 -0.88 -4.57 -10.50
N ASP A 142 -1.49 -4.82 -9.34
CA ASP A 142 -1.14 -5.95 -8.47
C ASP A 142 -1.44 -7.31 -9.10
N GLY A 143 -2.45 -7.40 -9.97
CA GLY A 143 -2.75 -8.62 -10.70
C GLY A 143 -1.65 -9.07 -11.66
N TYR A 144 -0.68 -8.21 -11.99
CA TYR A 144 0.53 -8.62 -12.73
C TYR A 144 1.60 -9.24 -11.84
N GLY A 145 1.47 -9.08 -10.52
CA GLY A 145 2.44 -9.52 -9.54
C GLY A 145 1.98 -10.67 -8.64
N ASP A 146 0.73 -11.11 -8.79
CA ASP A 146 0.12 -12.17 -8.00
C ASP A 146 0.04 -13.48 -8.79
N ARG A 147 0.57 -14.56 -8.20
CA ARG A 147 0.57 -15.90 -8.79
C ARG A 147 -0.70 -16.69 -8.51
N ASP A 148 -1.36 -16.42 -7.40
CA ASP A 148 -2.50 -17.16 -6.89
C ASP A 148 -3.53 -16.24 -6.20
N PRO A 149 -4.25 -15.42 -6.98
CA PRO A 149 -5.20 -14.46 -6.43
C PRO A 149 -6.28 -15.12 -5.58
N VAL A 150 -6.60 -14.47 -4.46
CA VAL A 150 -7.58 -14.96 -3.49
C VAL A 150 -8.99 -14.60 -3.97
N PRO A 151 -9.94 -15.54 -4.09
CA PRO A 151 -11.32 -15.20 -4.42
C PRO A 151 -11.95 -14.27 -3.38
N TRP A 152 -12.46 -13.12 -3.81
CA TRP A 152 -12.99 -12.09 -2.91
C TRP A 152 -14.25 -11.45 -3.47
N ILE A 153 -15.42 -11.70 -2.83
CA ILE A 153 -16.73 -11.08 -3.15
C ILE A 153 -17.00 -10.97 -4.68
N GLY A 154 -16.82 -12.07 -5.41
CA GLY A 154 -17.09 -12.09 -6.86
C GLY A 154 -16.01 -11.45 -7.75
N ASP A 155 -14.91 -10.98 -7.16
CA ASP A 155 -13.69 -10.48 -7.79
C ASP A 155 -12.47 -11.27 -7.25
N GLN A 156 -11.26 -10.74 -7.45
CA GLN A 156 -9.99 -11.32 -6.98
C GLN A 156 -9.24 -10.34 -6.08
N LEU A 157 -8.93 -10.74 -4.86
CA LEU A 157 -7.95 -10.04 -4.05
C LEU A 157 -6.56 -10.42 -4.54
N PHE A 158 -5.79 -9.42 -4.97
CA PHE A 158 -4.40 -9.61 -5.35
C PHE A 158 -3.49 -9.39 -4.15
N VAL A 159 -2.66 -10.38 -3.83
CA VAL A 159 -1.65 -10.32 -2.78
C VAL A 159 -0.30 -10.65 -3.41
N PRO A 160 0.40 -9.66 -4.01
CA PRO A 160 1.51 -9.96 -4.91
C PRO A 160 2.73 -10.60 -4.23
N GLU A 161 3.46 -11.43 -5.00
CA GLU A 161 4.79 -11.99 -4.67
C GLU A 161 5.87 -11.60 -5.70
N ILE A 162 5.49 -10.82 -6.70
CA ILE A 162 6.37 -10.28 -7.73
C ILE A 162 6.29 -8.76 -7.65
N ALA A 163 7.44 -8.10 -7.61
CA ALA A 163 7.50 -6.66 -7.60
C ALA A 163 7.04 -6.09 -8.95
N VAL A 164 6.01 -5.25 -8.97
CA VAL A 164 5.50 -4.63 -10.20
C VAL A 164 5.85 -3.14 -10.20
N GLY A 165 6.48 -2.68 -11.27
CA GLY A 165 6.67 -1.24 -11.52
C GLY A 165 6.14 -0.87 -12.90
N ARG A 166 5.76 0.40 -13.07
CA ARG A 166 5.29 0.93 -14.35
C ARG A 166 6.11 2.15 -14.78
N LEU A 167 6.50 2.19 -16.05
CA LEU A 167 7.15 3.35 -16.67
C LEU A 167 6.14 4.12 -17.51
N ILE A 168 5.94 5.39 -17.17
CA ILE A 168 5.04 6.34 -17.82
C ILE A 168 5.76 7.70 -17.98
N GLU A 169 5.27 8.66 -18.75
CA GLU A 169 4.19 8.53 -19.72
C GLU A 169 4.74 8.61 -21.14
N THR A 170 5.41 9.71 -21.47
CA THR A 170 5.96 9.90 -22.81
C THR A 170 7.24 9.07 -23.01
N PRO A 171 7.66 8.83 -24.26
CA PRO A 171 8.94 8.19 -24.56
C PRO A 171 10.13 8.85 -23.87
N ALA A 172 10.13 10.18 -23.72
CA ALA A 172 11.19 10.91 -23.05
C ALA A 172 11.20 10.63 -21.53
N ASP A 173 10.04 10.59 -20.89
CA ASP A 173 9.90 10.32 -19.46
C ASP A 173 10.30 8.87 -19.13
N ILE A 174 9.82 7.91 -19.95
CA ILE A 174 10.20 6.49 -19.84
C ILE A 174 11.72 6.33 -19.94
N ILE A 175 12.35 7.00 -20.92
CA ILE A 175 13.81 7.00 -21.06
C ILE A 175 14.48 7.61 -19.83
N ARG A 176 13.95 8.72 -19.29
CA ARG A 176 14.49 9.39 -18.10
C ARG A 176 14.43 8.50 -16.86
N SER A 177 13.35 7.75 -16.63
CA SER A 177 13.27 6.77 -15.53
C SER A 177 14.30 5.64 -15.69
N ILE A 178 14.60 5.22 -16.92
CA ILE A 178 15.65 4.22 -17.20
C ILE A 178 17.05 4.81 -16.98
N ASP A 179 17.24 6.08 -17.35
CA ASP A 179 18.52 6.79 -17.24
C ASP A 179 19.05 6.82 -15.80
N THR A 180 18.17 6.88 -14.81
CA THR A 180 18.56 6.77 -13.40
C THR A 180 19.34 5.50 -13.10
N CYS A 181 18.96 4.36 -13.69
CA CYS A 181 19.68 3.10 -13.45
C CYS A 181 20.99 3.05 -14.25
N LEU A 182 21.01 3.69 -15.42
CA LEU A 182 22.13 3.70 -16.35
C LEU A 182 23.22 4.73 -16.02
N ASP A 183 22.93 5.72 -15.17
CA ASP A 183 23.90 6.72 -14.73
C ASP A 183 24.98 6.07 -13.84
N PRO A 184 26.28 6.15 -14.21
CA PRO A 184 27.37 5.60 -13.41
C PRO A 184 27.52 6.20 -12.01
N ALA A 185 26.98 7.40 -11.76
CA ALA A 185 27.01 8.06 -10.45
C ALA A 185 26.03 7.43 -9.47
N THR A 186 25.00 6.73 -9.97
CA THR A 186 23.83 6.30 -9.20
C THR A 186 23.75 4.78 -9.20
N GLY A 187 23.90 4.14 -10.37
CA GLY A 187 23.95 2.69 -10.54
C GLY A 187 22.71 1.96 -10.02
N CYS A 188 21.52 2.51 -10.30
CA CYS A 188 20.21 2.00 -9.85
C CYS A 188 19.98 2.10 -8.32
N LEU A 189 20.71 2.99 -7.64
CA LEU A 189 20.50 3.31 -6.24
C LEU A 189 19.77 4.65 -6.09
N LEU A 190 18.87 4.70 -5.12
CA LEU A 190 18.21 5.93 -4.66
C LEU A 190 19.13 6.68 -3.69
N ASP A 191 19.03 7.99 -3.66
CA ASP A 191 19.84 8.84 -2.79
C ASP A 191 19.22 8.94 -1.38
N PRO A 192 19.89 8.48 -0.30
CA PRO A 192 19.45 8.69 1.08
C PRO A 192 19.94 10.03 1.67
N GLY A 193 20.22 11.03 0.84
CA GLY A 193 20.90 12.26 1.25
C GLY A 193 20.02 13.23 2.03
N THR A 194 18.76 13.38 1.64
CA THR A 194 17.79 14.32 2.23
C THR A 194 16.41 13.71 2.27
N ALA A 195 15.63 14.05 3.30
CA ALA A 195 14.27 13.57 3.50
C ALA A 195 13.28 14.73 3.60
N LEU A 196 12.03 14.48 3.24
CA LEU A 196 10.89 15.33 3.57
C LEU A 196 9.68 14.48 3.90
N SER A 197 9.18 14.63 5.13
CA SER A 197 7.89 14.09 5.55
C SER A 197 6.88 15.21 5.79
N THR A 198 5.70 15.08 5.19
CA THR A 198 4.57 16.00 5.41
C THR A 198 3.41 15.29 6.09
N GLY A 199 2.56 16.05 6.79
CA GLY A 199 1.36 15.55 7.46
C GLY A 199 0.55 16.68 8.09
N TYR A 200 -0.74 16.46 8.24
CA TYR A 200 -1.70 17.28 9.00
C TYR A 200 -3.01 16.51 9.11
N ASP A 201 -3.89 16.93 10.01
CA ASP A 201 -5.16 16.26 10.29
C ASP A 201 -4.92 14.75 10.53
N PHE A 202 -5.72 13.87 9.93
CA PHE A 202 -5.59 12.42 10.07
C PHE A 202 -4.29 11.84 9.49
N LEU A 203 -3.50 12.61 8.74
CA LEU A 203 -2.23 12.17 8.16
C LEU A 203 -1.02 12.51 9.04
N THR A 204 -1.25 13.14 10.20
CA THR A 204 -0.20 13.57 11.11
C THR A 204 0.57 12.38 11.67
N ASP A 205 -0.13 11.34 12.13
CA ASP A 205 0.48 10.17 12.78
C ASP A 205 1.37 9.36 11.82
N VAL A 206 0.93 9.12 10.59
CA VAL A 206 1.75 8.46 9.57
C VAL A 206 2.90 9.36 9.10
N GLY A 207 2.69 10.67 9.03
CA GLY A 207 3.75 11.63 8.74
C GLY A 207 4.87 11.57 9.78
N GLU A 208 4.51 11.51 11.07
CA GLU A 208 5.46 11.38 12.17
C GLU A 208 6.16 10.01 12.17
N ALA A 209 5.41 8.92 11.97
CA ALA A 209 5.96 7.57 11.95
C ALA A 209 6.97 7.36 10.81
N ILE A 210 6.67 7.87 9.61
CA ILE A 210 7.61 7.79 8.48
C ILE A 210 8.83 8.68 8.74
N ALA A 211 8.65 9.87 9.28
CA ALA A 211 9.76 10.76 9.62
C ALA A 211 10.71 10.14 10.67
N ASP A 212 10.18 9.33 11.59
CA ASP A 212 10.98 8.60 12.56
C ASP A 212 11.79 7.46 11.91
N VAL A 213 11.24 6.78 10.89
CA VAL A 213 12.02 5.85 10.05
C VAL A 213 13.11 6.60 9.29
N GLU A 214 12.79 7.76 8.70
CA GLU A 214 13.75 8.61 7.98
C GLU A 214 14.92 9.02 8.87
N ASP A 215 14.69 9.37 10.14
CA ASP A 215 15.74 9.74 11.10
C ASP A 215 16.75 8.60 11.39
N GLU A 216 16.38 7.34 11.16
CA GLU A 216 17.27 6.18 11.30
C GLU A 216 18.13 5.96 10.03
N ILE A 217 17.56 6.18 8.84
CA ILE A 217 18.21 5.86 7.56
C ILE A 217 18.85 7.06 6.85
N ILE A 218 18.47 8.28 7.22
CA ILE A 218 18.97 9.55 6.72
C ILE A 218 19.58 10.31 7.91
N THR A 219 20.62 11.12 7.66
CA THR A 219 21.19 11.94 8.75
C THR A 219 20.14 12.97 9.19
N PRO A 220 19.70 13.02 10.47
CA PRO A 220 18.54 13.82 10.90
C PRO A 220 18.61 15.31 10.56
N ALA A 221 19.82 15.88 10.45
CA ALA A 221 20.01 17.28 10.04
C ALA A 221 19.64 17.56 8.56
N LEU A 222 19.30 16.52 7.80
CA LEU A 222 18.94 16.53 6.38
C LEU A 222 17.51 16.02 6.14
N ALA A 223 16.76 15.72 7.22
CA ALA A 223 15.35 15.37 7.16
C ALA A 223 14.50 16.60 7.55
N ASP A 224 13.74 17.12 6.59
CA ASP A 224 12.80 18.21 6.82
C ASP A 224 11.41 17.66 7.14
N ARG A 225 10.65 18.38 7.98
CA ARG A 225 9.29 17.98 8.38
C ARG A 225 8.32 19.15 8.15
N LEU A 226 7.25 18.93 7.40
CA LEU A 226 6.07 19.81 7.33
C LEU A 226 4.88 19.07 7.93
N ILE A 227 4.92 18.91 9.26
CA ILE A 227 3.92 18.18 10.03
C ILE A 227 3.32 19.15 11.05
N SER A 228 2.22 19.80 10.65
CA SER A 228 1.46 20.74 11.47
C SER A 228 0.18 21.16 10.75
N GLU A 229 -0.77 21.74 11.48
CA GLU A 229 -2.07 22.21 10.96
C GLU A 229 -2.02 23.59 10.26
N ASP A 230 -0.85 24.14 9.97
CA ASP A 230 -0.72 25.55 9.57
C ASP A 230 0.20 25.85 8.39
N TRP A 231 0.86 24.85 7.80
CA TRP A 231 1.72 25.07 6.64
C TRP A 231 0.89 25.39 5.39
N THR A 232 1.41 26.31 4.56
CA THR A 232 0.74 26.81 3.36
C THR A 232 1.24 26.10 2.09
N ALA A 233 0.53 26.27 0.98
CA ALA A 233 1.00 25.79 -0.33
C ALA A 233 2.34 26.41 -0.76
N THR A 234 2.71 27.57 -0.21
CA THR A 234 4.05 28.14 -0.44
C THR A 234 5.11 27.38 0.34
N ASP A 235 4.82 26.98 1.57
CA ASP A 235 5.75 26.19 2.38
C ASP A 235 5.95 24.80 1.77
N PHE A 236 4.85 24.15 1.38
CA PHE A 236 4.88 22.88 0.66
C PHE A 236 5.66 22.98 -0.65
N GLY A 237 5.36 23.99 -1.48
CA GLY A 237 6.08 24.23 -2.73
C GLY A 237 7.58 24.43 -2.50
N ASN A 238 7.97 25.27 -1.53
CA ASN A 238 9.38 25.48 -1.22
C ASN A 238 10.09 24.19 -0.76
N ALA A 239 9.42 23.34 0.02
CA ALA A 239 9.99 22.10 0.52
C ALA A 239 10.16 21.04 -0.59
N VAL A 240 9.14 20.85 -1.43
CA VAL A 240 9.20 19.88 -2.54
C VAL A 240 10.17 20.36 -3.64
N GLU A 241 10.17 21.65 -3.96
CA GLU A 241 11.07 22.25 -4.97
C GLU A 241 12.54 22.31 -4.52
N ALA A 242 12.82 22.07 -3.23
CA ALA A 242 14.18 21.85 -2.74
C ALA A 242 14.76 20.48 -3.18
N ALA A 243 13.95 19.63 -3.83
CA ALA A 243 14.27 18.29 -4.28
C ALA A 243 14.86 17.37 -3.19
N PRO A 244 14.18 17.16 -2.04
CA PRO A 244 14.56 16.10 -1.11
C PRO A 244 14.59 14.74 -1.84
N ALA A 245 15.60 13.93 -1.54
CA ALA A 245 15.83 12.69 -2.26
C ALA A 245 14.87 11.56 -1.83
N PHE A 246 14.35 11.63 -0.61
CA PHE A 246 13.33 10.72 -0.09
C PHE A 246 12.15 11.55 0.41
N MET A 247 10.97 11.41 -0.20
CA MET A 247 9.80 12.23 0.12
C MET A 247 8.60 11.38 0.49
N SER A 248 8.05 11.60 1.67
CA SER A 248 6.72 11.15 2.08
C SER A 248 5.75 12.33 2.11
N LEU A 249 4.99 12.50 1.01
CA LEU A 249 4.13 13.67 0.80
C LEU A 249 2.68 13.37 1.23
N ASN A 250 2.42 13.32 2.52
CA ASN A 250 1.06 13.11 3.03
C ASN A 250 0.31 14.44 3.11
N ALA A 251 -0.68 14.60 2.24
CA ALA A 251 -1.66 15.69 2.21
C ALA A 251 -2.96 15.22 1.53
N HIS A 252 -3.97 16.09 1.45
CA HIS A 252 -5.12 15.86 0.58
C HIS A 252 -4.74 16.13 -0.89
N PHE A 253 -4.98 15.14 -1.75
CA PHE A 253 -4.69 15.23 -3.18
C PHE A 253 -5.97 15.10 -4.04
N SER A 254 -6.00 15.82 -5.15
CA SER A 254 -6.68 15.42 -6.38
C SER A 254 -5.61 14.95 -7.38
N PRO A 255 -5.96 14.45 -8.59
CA PRO A 255 -4.97 14.09 -9.59
C PRO A 255 -3.98 15.21 -9.93
N ASP A 256 -4.37 16.48 -9.76
CA ASP A 256 -3.64 17.67 -10.23
C ASP A 256 -3.33 18.73 -9.15
N VAL A 257 -3.79 18.53 -7.92
CA VAL A 257 -3.67 19.50 -6.81
C VAL A 257 -3.37 18.81 -5.49
N ALA A 258 -2.55 19.43 -4.65
CA ALA A 258 -2.40 19.14 -3.23
C ALA A 258 -2.98 20.32 -2.43
N LEU A 259 -3.89 20.04 -1.50
CA LEU A 259 -4.39 21.01 -0.54
C LEU A 259 -3.40 21.12 0.62
N ALA A 260 -3.11 22.35 1.04
CA ALA A 260 -2.19 22.57 2.15
C ALA A 260 -2.90 22.48 3.52
N ALA A 261 -2.12 22.32 4.60
CA ALA A 261 -2.64 22.23 5.96
C ALA A 261 -3.41 23.48 6.41
N ASP A 262 -3.12 24.65 5.83
CA ASP A 262 -3.91 25.88 6.07
C ASP A 262 -5.36 25.82 5.55
N LEU A 263 -5.72 24.75 4.82
CA LEU A 263 -7.03 24.48 4.20
C LEU A 263 -7.53 25.59 3.28
N ALA A 264 -6.65 26.50 2.87
CA ALA A 264 -6.97 27.73 2.16
C ALA A 264 -6.19 27.84 0.84
N THR A 265 -4.99 27.27 0.80
CA THR A 265 -4.08 27.36 -0.34
C THR A 265 -3.82 25.98 -0.93
N THR A 266 -3.55 25.96 -2.24
CA THR A 266 -3.34 24.74 -3.01
C THR A 266 -2.06 24.84 -3.82
N TYR A 267 -1.32 23.74 -3.87
CA TYR A 267 -0.16 23.58 -4.74
C TYR A 267 -0.56 22.69 -5.92
N THR A 268 -0.21 23.09 -7.14
CA THR A 268 -0.71 22.44 -8.36
C THR A 268 0.41 21.73 -9.10
N VAL A 269 0.07 20.68 -9.83
CA VAL A 269 1.01 20.00 -10.73
C VAL A 269 1.63 20.98 -11.73
N THR A 270 0.86 21.94 -12.24
CA THR A 270 1.39 22.96 -13.18
C THR A 270 2.48 23.82 -12.53
N SER A 271 2.30 24.18 -11.26
CA SER A 271 3.32 24.90 -10.49
C SER A 271 4.59 24.05 -10.34
N PHE A 272 4.42 22.78 -9.99
CA PHE A 272 5.51 21.84 -9.81
C PHE A 272 6.31 21.61 -11.09
N GLN A 273 5.66 21.32 -12.22
CA GLN A 273 6.32 21.20 -13.52
C GLN A 273 7.02 22.51 -13.91
N GLY A 274 6.35 23.65 -13.70
CA GLY A 274 6.88 24.97 -14.01
C GLY A 274 8.10 25.40 -13.19
N SER A 275 8.34 24.78 -12.02
CA SER A 275 9.52 25.02 -11.18
C SER A 275 10.82 24.52 -11.84
N GLY A 276 10.73 23.49 -12.69
CA GLY A 276 11.90 22.79 -13.25
C GLY A 276 12.72 22.02 -12.22
N THR A 277 12.09 21.60 -11.11
CA THR A 277 12.71 20.77 -10.06
C THR A 277 13.20 19.45 -10.65
N ASP A 278 14.46 19.10 -10.44
CA ASP A 278 15.01 17.82 -10.91
C ASP A 278 14.99 16.80 -9.78
N LEU A 279 14.16 15.76 -9.91
CA LEU A 279 14.02 14.67 -8.95
C LEU A 279 14.83 13.42 -9.32
N PHE A 280 15.86 13.56 -10.17
CA PHE A 280 16.71 12.44 -10.53
C PHE A 280 17.32 11.72 -9.30
N ASN A 281 17.13 10.39 -9.21
CA ASN A 281 17.41 9.51 -8.05
C ASN A 281 16.49 9.66 -6.84
N GLY A 282 15.45 10.48 -6.96
CA GLY A 282 14.46 10.70 -5.92
C GLY A 282 13.48 9.54 -5.78
N PHE A 283 13.07 9.32 -4.54
CA PHE A 283 11.95 8.47 -4.15
C PHE A 283 10.83 9.33 -3.60
N VAL A 284 9.61 9.08 -4.05
CA VAL A 284 8.42 9.76 -3.55
C VAL A 284 7.37 8.70 -3.19
N ILE A 285 6.66 8.88 -2.07
CA ILE A 285 5.51 8.09 -1.64
C ILE A 285 4.46 9.00 -1.02
N SER A 286 3.18 8.64 -1.12
CA SER A 286 2.09 9.45 -0.57
C SER A 286 0.87 8.62 -0.20
N VAL A 287 0.19 8.99 0.89
CA VAL A 287 -1.18 8.54 1.20
C VAL A 287 -2.21 9.25 0.30
N GLY A 288 -1.86 10.38 -0.31
CA GLY A 288 -2.79 11.28 -1.00
C GLY A 288 -3.75 10.61 -1.99
N CYS A 289 -5.00 11.05 -1.95
CA CYS A 289 -6.04 10.61 -2.87
C CYS A 289 -5.69 10.88 -4.33
N ASN A 290 -5.74 9.85 -5.18
CA ASN A 290 -5.51 9.91 -6.62
C ASN A 290 -4.11 10.40 -7.02
N ALA A 291 -3.16 10.49 -6.09
CA ALA A 291 -1.82 10.97 -6.38
C ALA A 291 -1.08 10.01 -7.34
N GLY A 292 -1.43 8.71 -7.31
CA GLY A 292 -0.96 7.70 -8.24
C GLY A 292 -1.85 7.50 -9.47
N LEU A 293 -2.89 8.32 -9.67
CA LEU A 293 -3.77 8.20 -10.84
C LEU A 293 -3.15 8.87 -12.06
N ASN A 294 -2.72 8.07 -13.03
CA ASN A 294 -2.30 8.57 -14.33
C ASN A 294 -3.53 8.86 -15.23
N LEU A 295 -3.54 10.03 -15.86
CA LEU A 295 -4.57 10.51 -16.78
C LEU A 295 -3.95 10.69 -18.18
N PRO A 296 -3.85 9.61 -18.98
CA PRO A 296 -2.95 9.61 -20.13
C PRO A 296 -3.26 10.70 -21.16
N ASP A 297 -2.26 11.50 -21.52
CA ASP A 297 -2.30 12.52 -22.57
C ASP A 297 -2.82 11.95 -23.89
N THR A 298 -2.51 10.69 -24.19
CA THR A 298 -2.96 10.01 -25.42
C THR A 298 -4.48 9.86 -25.50
N THR A 299 -5.16 9.88 -24.35
CA THR A 299 -6.60 9.76 -24.22
C THR A 299 -7.31 11.09 -24.52
N TYR A 300 -6.62 12.22 -24.30
CA TYR A 300 -7.13 13.55 -24.56
C TYR A 300 -6.68 14.00 -25.97
N GLY A 301 -7.62 14.44 -26.80
CA GLY A 301 -7.33 14.75 -28.21
C GLY A 301 -6.15 15.71 -28.42
N ALA A 302 -5.48 15.62 -29.58
CA ALA A 302 -4.24 16.36 -29.88
C ALA A 302 -4.26 17.85 -29.43
N GLY A 303 -3.44 18.17 -28.43
CA GLY A 303 -3.27 19.52 -27.87
C GLY A 303 -4.00 19.78 -26.55
N ALA A 304 -4.75 18.80 -26.02
CA ALA A 304 -5.22 18.79 -24.63
C ALA A 304 -4.33 17.85 -23.82
N THR A 305 -3.57 18.39 -22.87
CA THR A 305 -2.81 17.60 -21.88
C THR A 305 -3.48 17.80 -20.54
N ARG A 306 -3.87 16.71 -19.88
CA ARG A 306 -4.35 16.78 -18.50
C ARG A 306 -3.17 16.45 -17.62
N VAL A 307 -2.77 17.39 -16.78
CA VAL A 307 -1.63 17.19 -15.90
C VAL A 307 -2.07 16.34 -14.71
N ASP A 308 -1.25 15.37 -14.35
CA ASP A 308 -1.41 14.56 -13.15
C ASP A 308 -0.08 14.39 -12.40
N TRP A 309 -0.15 14.07 -11.10
CA TRP A 309 1.04 13.91 -10.26
C TRP A 309 1.97 12.80 -10.76
N SER A 310 1.43 11.71 -11.28
CA SER A 310 2.24 10.57 -11.75
C SER A 310 3.03 10.94 -13.01
N GLN A 311 2.42 11.65 -13.95
CA GLN A 311 3.09 12.25 -15.09
C GLN A 311 4.15 13.27 -14.64
N ALA A 312 3.81 14.16 -13.70
CA ALA A 312 4.69 15.24 -13.29
C ALA A 312 5.95 14.75 -12.56
N PHE A 313 5.83 13.74 -11.70
CA PHE A 313 6.98 13.11 -11.06
C PHE A 313 7.87 12.40 -12.10
N ALA A 314 7.28 11.73 -13.09
CA ALA A 314 8.04 11.10 -14.17
C ALA A 314 8.79 12.14 -15.03
N GLU A 315 8.13 13.23 -15.42
CA GLU A 315 8.72 14.32 -16.20
C GLU A 315 9.89 14.99 -15.46
N GLN A 316 9.74 15.25 -14.16
CA GLN A 316 10.81 15.80 -13.32
C GLN A 316 11.92 14.77 -13.00
N GLY A 317 11.76 13.51 -13.40
CA GLY A 317 12.78 12.47 -13.28
C GLY A 317 12.82 11.73 -11.96
N ALA A 318 11.73 11.76 -11.17
CA ALA A 318 11.62 10.89 -10.01
C ALA A 318 11.85 9.45 -10.43
N SER A 319 12.78 8.79 -9.76
CA SER A 319 13.19 7.44 -10.14
C SER A 319 12.18 6.40 -9.71
N VAL A 320 11.53 6.68 -8.58
CA VAL A 320 10.44 5.89 -8.04
C VAL A 320 9.38 6.84 -7.46
N TRP A 321 8.12 6.58 -7.81
CA TRP A 321 6.94 7.21 -7.22
C TRP A 321 5.93 6.13 -6.85
N ILE A 322 5.40 6.17 -5.62
CA ILE A 322 4.31 5.29 -5.20
C ILE A 322 3.12 6.14 -4.76
N GLY A 323 1.95 5.87 -5.33
CA GLY A 323 0.72 6.58 -4.97
C GLY A 323 -0.54 5.79 -5.28
N ASN A 324 -1.67 6.29 -4.78
CA ASN A 324 -2.98 5.65 -4.95
C ASN A 324 -3.63 6.05 -6.27
N THR A 325 -4.09 5.07 -7.04
CA THR A 325 -4.86 5.27 -8.28
C THR A 325 -6.30 5.69 -8.03
N SER A 326 -6.80 5.51 -6.79
CA SER A 326 -8.06 6.06 -6.31
C SER A 326 -7.82 6.71 -4.94
N TYR A 327 -8.80 6.70 -4.05
CA TYR A 327 -8.76 7.42 -2.78
C TYR A 327 -7.88 6.70 -1.77
N GLY A 328 -6.68 7.20 -1.50
CA GLY A 328 -5.91 6.73 -0.35
C GLY A 328 -6.67 7.03 0.95
N ILE A 329 -6.86 5.97 1.73
CA ILE A 329 -7.75 5.94 2.89
C ILE A 329 -6.91 5.79 4.14
N GLY A 330 -7.21 6.64 5.12
CA GLY A 330 -6.58 6.63 6.43
C GLY A 330 -7.60 6.64 7.57
N HIS A 331 -7.10 6.89 8.78
CA HIS A 331 -7.87 6.98 9.99
C HIS A 331 -7.18 7.88 11.04
N LYS A 332 -7.86 8.93 11.51
CA LYS A 332 -7.29 9.94 12.44
C LYS A 332 -6.60 9.38 13.68
N ASP A 333 -7.08 8.26 14.18
CA ASP A 333 -6.70 7.80 15.52
C ASP A 333 -5.76 6.60 15.55
N ALA A 334 -5.42 6.08 14.37
CA ALA A 334 -4.59 4.90 14.23
C ALA A 334 -4.09 4.79 12.79
N ILE A 335 -2.79 4.58 12.64
CA ILE A 335 -2.16 4.25 11.37
C ILE A 335 -2.76 2.94 10.83
N ALA A 336 -3.62 3.06 9.81
CA ALA A 336 -4.35 1.95 9.20
C ALA A 336 -4.47 2.13 7.69
N LEU A 337 -4.90 1.08 6.98
CA LEU A 337 -5.16 1.12 5.54
C LEU A 337 -3.95 1.63 4.74
N THR A 338 -4.11 2.70 3.95
CA THR A 338 -3.06 3.23 3.07
C THR A 338 -1.89 3.80 3.89
N GLU A 339 -2.18 4.35 5.06
CA GLU A 339 -1.17 4.89 5.97
C GLU A 339 -0.22 3.79 6.44
N LEU A 340 -0.78 2.68 6.90
CA LEU A 340 0.00 1.52 7.33
C LEU A 340 0.77 0.88 6.16
N LEU A 341 0.16 0.80 4.97
CA LEU A 341 0.84 0.28 3.78
C LEU A 341 2.04 1.15 3.36
N ASN A 342 1.92 2.47 3.45
CA ASN A 342 3.02 3.39 3.20
C ASN A 342 4.14 3.25 4.24
N LEU A 343 3.78 3.20 5.54
CA LEU A 343 4.74 2.98 6.61
C LEU A 343 5.50 1.65 6.42
N LEU A 344 4.79 0.53 6.24
CA LEU A 344 5.39 -0.79 6.00
C LEU A 344 6.28 -0.82 4.75
N THR A 345 5.92 -0.06 3.71
CA THR A 345 6.75 0.06 2.50
C THR A 345 8.04 0.80 2.80
N VAL A 346 7.99 1.93 3.51
CA VAL A 346 9.17 2.70 3.90
C VAL A 346 10.06 1.90 4.85
N GLU A 347 9.49 1.19 5.82
CA GLU A 347 10.21 0.28 6.71
C GLU A 347 10.92 -0.84 5.94
N GLY A 348 10.26 -1.44 4.95
CA GLY A 348 10.88 -2.43 4.07
C GLY A 348 12.07 -1.88 3.28
N ILE A 349 11.97 -0.65 2.76
CA ILE A 349 13.09 0.03 2.08
C ILE A 349 14.23 0.30 3.07
N ALA A 350 13.91 0.82 4.25
CA ALA A 350 14.86 1.10 5.34
C ALA A 350 15.58 -0.16 5.85
N SER A 351 14.92 -1.32 5.73
CA SER A 351 15.49 -2.64 6.02
C SER A 351 16.38 -3.20 4.91
N GLY A 352 16.51 -2.49 3.78
CA GLY A 352 17.37 -2.84 2.65
C GLY A 352 16.71 -3.62 1.51
N LEU A 353 15.38 -3.77 1.51
CA LEU A 353 14.67 -4.32 0.36
C LEU A 353 14.75 -3.36 -0.84
N SER A 354 14.56 -3.90 -2.06
CA SER A 354 14.25 -3.02 -3.18
C SER A 354 12.86 -2.43 -3.00
N VAL A 355 12.60 -1.26 -3.58
CA VAL A 355 11.32 -0.56 -3.43
C VAL A 355 10.15 -1.48 -3.78
N GLY A 356 10.19 -2.14 -4.93
CA GLY A 356 9.11 -3.03 -5.33
C GLY A 356 9.01 -4.27 -4.44
N GLN A 357 10.13 -4.77 -3.88
CA GLN A 357 10.10 -5.83 -2.87
C GLN A 357 9.45 -5.37 -1.56
N ALA A 358 9.78 -4.15 -1.13
CA ALA A 358 9.21 -3.55 0.07
C ALA A 358 7.69 -3.36 -0.08
N GLN A 359 7.23 -2.89 -1.25
CA GLN A 359 5.80 -2.66 -1.47
C GLN A 359 4.98 -3.96 -1.50
N TRP A 360 5.39 -4.99 -2.25
CA TRP A 360 4.62 -6.25 -2.25
C TRP A 360 4.70 -6.95 -0.89
N TYR A 361 5.85 -6.88 -0.21
CA TYR A 361 5.99 -7.45 1.12
C TYR A 361 5.15 -6.69 2.15
N ALA A 362 5.04 -5.36 2.06
CA ALA A 362 4.13 -4.56 2.87
C ALA A 362 2.68 -5.04 2.72
N LYS A 363 2.23 -5.35 1.49
CA LYS A 363 0.90 -5.91 1.23
C LYS A 363 0.73 -7.31 1.85
N GLN A 364 1.74 -8.16 1.77
CA GLN A 364 1.75 -9.48 2.42
C GLN A 364 1.67 -9.37 3.94
N VAL A 365 2.50 -8.52 4.55
CA VAL A 365 2.49 -8.26 6.00
C VAL A 365 1.14 -7.71 6.41
N TYR A 366 0.65 -6.67 5.76
CA TYR A 366 -0.65 -6.06 6.01
C TYR A 366 -1.78 -7.10 5.95
N PHE A 367 -1.89 -7.85 4.86
CA PHE A 367 -2.91 -8.89 4.70
C PHE A 367 -2.80 -9.98 5.78
N SER A 368 -1.59 -10.41 6.10
CA SER A 368 -1.35 -11.44 7.11
C SER A 368 -1.76 -11.02 8.52
N GLN A 369 -1.74 -9.71 8.80
CA GLN A 369 -2.01 -9.14 10.12
C GLN A 369 -3.48 -8.82 10.38
N LEU A 370 -4.34 -8.92 9.36
CA LEU A 370 -5.76 -8.59 9.50
C LEU A 370 -6.54 -9.74 10.13
N GLY A 371 -7.18 -9.45 11.28
CA GLY A 371 -8.14 -10.36 11.89
C GLY A 371 -9.50 -10.33 11.18
N LEU A 372 -9.86 -9.17 10.61
CA LEU A 372 -11.02 -8.97 9.77
C LEU A 372 -10.64 -8.14 8.54
N TYR A 373 -11.15 -8.55 7.38
CA TYR A 373 -10.89 -7.93 6.08
C TYR A 373 -12.17 -7.28 5.56
N SER A 374 -12.12 -5.98 5.21
CA SER A 374 -13.24 -5.21 4.70
C SER A 374 -13.03 -4.77 3.25
N VAL A 375 -14.07 -4.18 2.65
CA VAL A 375 -13.96 -3.56 1.31
C VAL A 375 -12.99 -2.38 1.26
N TYR A 376 -12.67 -1.77 2.41
CA TYR A 376 -11.69 -0.69 2.50
C TYR A 376 -10.26 -1.24 2.54
N ASP A 377 -10.02 -2.35 3.24
CA ASP A 377 -8.72 -3.05 3.23
C ASP A 377 -8.42 -3.59 1.82
N TYR A 378 -9.46 -4.15 1.17
CA TYR A 378 -9.43 -4.53 -0.25
C TYR A 378 -8.97 -3.38 -1.14
N LYS A 379 -9.62 -2.23 -1.02
CA LYS A 379 -9.30 -1.07 -1.84
C LYS A 379 -7.89 -0.53 -1.59
N ALA A 380 -7.53 -0.30 -0.32
CA ALA A 380 -6.25 0.29 0.07
C ALA A 380 -5.06 -0.55 -0.39
N MET A 381 -5.13 -1.88 -0.28
CA MET A 381 -4.07 -2.76 -0.77
C MET A 381 -3.88 -2.66 -2.28
N GLN A 382 -4.98 -2.57 -3.01
CA GLN A 382 -4.99 -2.75 -4.45
C GLN A 382 -4.69 -1.46 -5.21
N GLU A 383 -5.05 -0.30 -4.70
CA GLU A 383 -4.91 0.98 -5.43
C GLU A 383 -3.50 1.60 -5.36
N MET A 384 -2.65 1.12 -4.46
CA MET A 384 -1.28 1.61 -4.30
C MET A 384 -0.36 1.09 -5.42
N SER A 385 0.01 1.94 -6.36
CA SER A 385 0.78 1.60 -7.56
C SER A 385 2.18 2.21 -7.55
N LEU A 386 3.18 1.43 -7.96
CA LEU A 386 4.58 1.86 -8.12
C LEU A 386 4.87 2.24 -9.57
N TYR A 387 5.39 3.45 -9.74
CA TYR A 387 5.96 3.97 -10.97
C TYR A 387 7.49 4.01 -10.84
N GLY A 388 8.21 3.49 -11.83
CA GLY A 388 9.66 3.34 -11.80
C GLY A 388 10.14 1.88 -11.86
N LEU A 389 11.44 1.69 -11.60
CA LEU A 389 12.09 0.37 -11.66
C LEU A 389 12.03 -0.32 -10.28
N PRO A 390 11.33 -1.48 -10.13
CA PRO A 390 11.01 -2.07 -8.83
C PRO A 390 12.22 -2.64 -8.07
N TRP A 391 13.35 -2.87 -8.73
CA TRP A 391 14.58 -3.37 -8.11
C TRP A 391 15.50 -2.26 -7.58
N MET A 392 15.14 -0.98 -7.75
CA MET A 392 15.89 0.10 -7.13
C MET A 392 15.90 -0.04 -5.61
N ARG A 393 17.03 0.33 -5.00
CA ARG A 393 17.26 0.24 -3.55
C ARG A 393 17.78 1.56 -3.04
N LEU A 394 17.54 1.83 -1.76
CA LEU A 394 18.23 2.90 -1.07
C LEU A 394 19.75 2.67 -1.19
N GLY A 395 20.51 3.76 -1.37
CA GLY A 395 21.97 3.74 -1.47
C GLY A 395 22.66 3.26 -0.19
N THR A 396 23.62 4.01 0.33
CA THR A 396 24.24 3.68 1.63
C THR A 396 23.55 4.48 2.74
N PRO A 397 22.52 3.93 3.42
CA PRO A 397 21.84 4.65 4.49
C PRO A 397 22.74 4.85 5.72
N SER A 398 22.39 5.79 6.60
CA SER A 398 23.11 6.02 7.87
C SER A 398 22.91 4.88 8.88
N GLY A 399 21.79 4.18 8.77
CA GLY A 399 21.40 3.06 9.61
C GLY A 399 20.56 2.05 8.82
N THR A 400 20.09 1.03 9.52
CA THR A 400 19.15 0.03 9.00
C THR A 400 18.22 -0.34 10.14
N ILE A 401 16.94 -0.55 9.83
CA ILE A 401 15.97 -1.08 10.80
C ILE A 401 15.75 -2.59 10.59
N ASP A 402 15.06 -3.22 11.53
CA ASP A 402 14.61 -4.60 11.36
C ASP A 402 13.46 -4.67 10.35
N LEU A 403 13.40 -5.78 9.60
CA LEU A 403 12.34 -6.01 8.61
C LEU A 403 10.96 -5.98 9.30
N PRO A 404 9.97 -5.23 8.78
CA PRO A 404 8.65 -5.20 9.38
C PRO A 404 7.97 -6.56 9.31
N GLY A 405 7.23 -6.90 10.37
CA GLY A 405 6.49 -8.14 10.44
C GLY A 405 6.21 -8.59 11.87
N PRO A 406 5.28 -9.54 12.03
CA PRO A 406 4.93 -10.07 13.35
C PRO A 406 6.12 -10.77 14.03
N PRO A 407 6.24 -10.69 15.36
CA PRO A 407 7.28 -11.40 16.10
C PRO A 407 7.11 -12.92 15.94
N ARG A 408 8.23 -13.60 15.71
CA ARG A 408 8.23 -15.05 15.49
C ARG A 408 8.21 -15.84 16.79
N VAL A 409 7.31 -16.82 16.86
CA VAL A 409 7.26 -17.81 17.95
C VAL A 409 7.75 -19.15 17.43
N THR A 410 8.84 -19.66 18.03
CA THR A 410 9.29 -21.02 17.71
C THR A 410 8.42 -22.04 18.42
N SER A 411 7.72 -22.88 17.66
CA SER A 411 6.85 -23.92 18.20
C SER A 411 7.37 -25.33 17.95
N THR A 412 6.99 -26.26 18.82
CA THR A 412 7.20 -27.69 18.64
C THR A 412 5.86 -28.42 18.56
N ALA A 413 5.73 -29.32 17.59
CA ALA A 413 4.51 -30.12 17.45
C ALA A 413 4.33 -31.02 18.70
N SER A 414 3.17 -30.91 19.34
CA SER A 414 2.76 -31.68 20.52
C SER A 414 1.75 -32.76 20.11
N PRO A 415 1.48 -33.79 20.93
CA PRO A 415 0.56 -34.87 20.54
C PRO A 415 -0.81 -34.35 20.14
N ALA A 416 -1.37 -34.99 19.12
CA ALA A 416 -2.53 -34.53 18.38
C ALA A 416 -3.75 -34.12 19.23
N PHE A 417 -4.26 -32.91 19.00
CA PHE A 417 -5.61 -32.51 19.41
C PHE A 417 -6.61 -32.99 18.35
N GLY A 418 -7.59 -33.81 18.75
CA GLY A 418 -8.60 -34.31 17.81
C GLY A 418 -8.06 -35.19 16.67
N GLY A 419 -6.83 -35.70 16.78
CA GLY A 419 -6.17 -36.49 15.73
C GLY A 419 -5.38 -35.69 14.69
N VAL A 420 -5.24 -34.37 14.88
CA VAL A 420 -4.37 -33.49 14.10
C VAL A 420 -3.21 -33.02 14.98
N ASP A 421 -1.98 -33.04 14.45
CA ASP A 421 -0.82 -32.50 15.15
C ASP A 421 -1.03 -31.00 15.44
N SER A 422 -0.72 -30.59 16.66
CA SER A 422 -1.02 -29.23 17.15
C SER A 422 0.11 -28.70 18.03
N THR A 423 0.31 -27.40 18.03
CA THR A 423 1.05 -26.67 19.07
C THR A 423 0.07 -25.95 19.99
N THR A 424 0.52 -25.46 21.15
CA THR A 424 -0.29 -24.61 22.01
C THR A 424 0.50 -23.38 22.43
N LEU A 425 -0.11 -22.23 22.20
CA LEU A 425 0.40 -20.92 22.59
C LEU A 425 -0.47 -20.39 23.72
N THR A 426 0.17 -20.03 24.83
CA THR A 426 -0.48 -19.39 25.97
C THR A 426 -0.17 -17.90 25.93
N PHE A 427 -1.21 -17.09 25.86
CA PHE A 427 -1.13 -15.64 25.81
C PHE A 427 -1.53 -15.06 27.16
N ASP A 428 -0.72 -14.14 27.67
CA ASP A 428 -1.02 -13.28 28.81
C ASP A 428 -1.02 -11.84 28.30
N VAL A 429 -2.21 -11.22 28.23
CA VAL A 429 -2.41 -9.95 27.54
C VAL A 429 -2.86 -8.87 28.52
N ALA A 430 -2.08 -7.79 28.55
CA ALA A 430 -2.43 -6.56 29.22
C ALA A 430 -2.92 -5.53 28.18
N PHE A 431 -3.70 -4.55 28.65
CA PHE A 431 -4.32 -3.56 27.78
C PHE A 431 -4.07 -2.15 28.33
N ASP A 432 -3.77 -1.23 27.43
CA ASP A 432 -3.72 0.20 27.71
C ASP A 432 -4.97 0.89 27.15
N ASP A 433 -5.39 1.96 27.82
CA ASP A 433 -6.46 2.83 27.35
C ASP A 433 -5.87 3.94 26.48
N VAL A 434 -6.31 3.99 25.23
CA VAL A 434 -6.03 5.11 24.33
C VAL A 434 -7.27 5.98 24.30
N VAL A 435 -7.21 7.10 25.03
CA VAL A 435 -8.29 8.08 25.15
C VAL A 435 -8.09 9.15 24.09
N LEU A 436 -9.12 9.38 23.28
CA LEU A 436 -9.12 10.34 22.19
C LEU A 436 -10.13 11.45 22.48
N GLU A 437 -9.72 12.32 23.39
CA GLU A 437 -10.44 13.51 23.81
C GLU A 437 -9.46 14.69 23.68
N ASP A 438 -9.16 15.14 22.45
CA ASP A 438 -8.35 16.35 22.27
C ASP A 438 -9.25 17.58 22.22
N ASP A 439 -8.97 18.62 23.02
CA ASP A 439 -9.72 19.89 23.11
C ASP A 439 -11.27 19.83 23.08
N VAL A 440 -11.88 18.75 23.58
CA VAL A 440 -13.34 18.54 23.58
C VAL A 440 -14.09 19.73 24.20
N ASP A 441 -15.00 20.35 23.44
CA ASP A 441 -16.02 21.28 23.93
C ASP A 441 -17.06 20.49 24.73
N PRO A 442 -17.05 20.59 26.07
CA PRO A 442 -17.96 19.82 26.92
C PRO A 442 -19.43 20.28 26.77
N THR A 443 -19.70 21.31 25.97
CA THR A 443 -21.04 21.81 25.68
C THR A 443 -21.59 21.34 24.33
N ASP A 444 -20.75 20.74 23.48
CA ASP A 444 -21.17 20.13 22.22
C ASP A 444 -21.06 18.59 22.28
N PRO A 445 -22.18 17.87 22.49
CA PRO A 445 -22.17 16.40 22.48
C PRO A 445 -21.92 15.81 21.09
N LEU A 446 -21.76 16.64 20.05
CA LEU A 446 -21.37 16.25 18.70
C LEU A 446 -19.96 16.76 18.35
N ASP A 447 -19.15 17.13 19.35
CA ASP A 447 -17.78 17.55 19.11
C ASP A 447 -17.01 16.44 18.36
N PRO A 448 -16.44 16.71 17.17
CA PRO A 448 -15.70 15.71 16.39
C PRO A 448 -14.43 15.22 17.09
N ASP A 449 -13.95 15.92 18.11
CA ASP A 449 -12.79 15.52 18.91
C ASP A 449 -13.17 14.74 20.17
N ASN A 450 -14.47 14.58 20.47
CA ASN A 450 -14.96 13.68 21.51
C ASN A 450 -15.20 12.27 20.96
N ARG A 451 -14.13 11.50 20.82
CA ARG A 451 -14.16 10.19 20.13
C ARG A 451 -14.19 8.98 21.07
N GLY A 452 -14.05 9.19 22.37
CA GLY A 452 -14.10 8.11 23.35
C GLY A 452 -12.75 7.42 23.54
N THR A 453 -12.77 6.11 23.80
CA THR A 453 -11.57 5.33 24.16
C THR A 453 -11.50 4.02 23.36
N TYR A 454 -10.30 3.57 22.99
CA TYR A 454 -10.07 2.20 22.54
C TYR A 454 -9.01 1.49 23.38
N LYS A 455 -9.07 0.15 23.39
CA LYS A 455 -8.06 -0.68 24.06
C LYS A 455 -6.96 -1.07 23.07
N SER A 456 -5.70 -0.80 23.41
CA SER A 456 -4.53 -1.33 22.70
C SER A 456 -3.90 -2.47 23.50
N VAL A 457 -3.14 -3.34 22.83
CA VAL A 457 -2.35 -4.37 23.52
C VAL A 457 -1.11 -3.72 24.13
N ALA A 458 -0.93 -3.89 25.44
CA ALA A 458 0.17 -3.25 26.16
C ALA A 458 1.49 -3.96 25.90
N ALA A 459 2.59 -3.20 25.93
CA ALA A 459 3.98 -3.66 25.80
C ALA A 459 4.41 -4.80 26.74
N THR A 460 3.71 -4.93 27.86
CA THR A 460 3.97 -5.98 28.87
C THR A 460 3.32 -7.32 28.53
N SER A 461 2.62 -7.40 27.40
CA SER A 461 1.94 -8.62 26.97
C SER A 461 2.92 -9.62 26.36
N GLU A 462 2.70 -10.90 26.63
CA GLU A 462 3.64 -11.96 26.29
C GLU A 462 2.90 -13.19 25.75
N VAL A 463 3.58 -13.92 24.87
CA VAL A 463 3.18 -15.26 24.44
C VAL A 463 4.20 -16.29 24.88
N THR A 464 3.72 -17.40 25.42
CA THR A 464 4.54 -18.54 25.87
C THR A 464 4.16 -19.80 25.10
N GLU A 465 5.14 -20.52 24.55
CA GLU A 465 4.87 -21.83 23.95
C GLU A 465 4.88 -22.94 25.02
N ALA A 466 3.79 -23.71 25.11
CA ALA A 466 3.51 -24.63 26.21
C ALA A 466 4.49 -25.83 26.30
N GLY A 467 5.34 -26.06 25.29
CA GLY A 467 6.31 -27.17 25.22
C GLY A 467 7.74 -26.79 25.63
N SER A 468 8.16 -25.58 25.31
CA SER A 468 9.51 -25.03 25.44
C SER A 468 9.62 -24.03 26.57
N GLY A 469 8.51 -23.37 26.93
CA GLY A 469 8.48 -22.27 27.89
C GLY A 469 9.20 -21.01 27.39
N LEU A 470 9.45 -20.90 26.08
CA LEU A 470 9.98 -19.69 25.47
C LEU A 470 8.92 -18.58 25.54
N VAL A 471 9.32 -17.43 26.06
CA VAL A 471 8.50 -16.22 26.17
C VAL A 471 8.93 -15.25 25.08
N THR A 472 7.97 -14.78 24.29
CA THR A 472 8.14 -13.73 23.28
C THR A 472 7.26 -12.55 23.67
N ALA A 473 7.84 -11.35 23.75
CA ALA A 473 7.06 -10.13 23.92
C ALA A 473 6.15 -9.94 22.69
N LEU A 474 4.90 -9.56 22.93
CA LEU A 474 4.03 -9.12 21.85
C LEU A 474 4.42 -7.69 21.48
N ASP A 475 4.51 -7.43 20.18
CA ASP A 475 5.01 -6.15 19.67
C ASP A 475 4.00 -5.00 19.92
N GLU A 476 4.53 -3.83 20.29
CA GLU A 476 3.82 -2.55 20.38
C GLU A 476 3.40 -2.03 19.00
N ALA A 477 4.06 -2.46 17.91
CA ALA A 477 3.70 -2.12 16.52
C ALA A 477 2.40 -2.78 16.03
N ASN A 478 1.69 -3.54 16.88
CA ASN A 478 0.38 -4.07 16.55
C ASN A 478 -0.70 -2.99 16.64
N ALA A 479 -0.86 -2.21 15.56
CA ALA A 479 -2.00 -1.31 15.39
C ALA A 479 -3.32 -2.03 15.71
N PRO A 480 -4.30 -1.37 16.35
CA PRO A 480 -5.56 -2.01 16.70
C PRO A 480 -6.29 -2.52 15.45
N GLN A 481 -7.30 -3.37 15.63
CA GLN A 481 -8.18 -3.73 14.53
C GLN A 481 -9.11 -2.55 14.25
N VAL A 482 -8.83 -1.87 13.15
CA VAL A 482 -9.70 -0.85 12.57
C VAL A 482 -10.58 -1.55 11.53
N THR A 483 -11.90 -1.36 11.60
CA THR A 483 -12.85 -1.91 10.63
C THR A 483 -13.95 -0.90 10.41
N ALA A 484 -14.24 -0.56 9.16
CA ALA A 484 -15.10 0.57 8.84
C ALA A 484 -16.46 0.50 9.55
N ASN A 485 -16.83 1.59 10.21
CA ASN A 485 -18.06 1.73 10.98
C ASN A 485 -18.23 0.70 12.11
N ARG A 486 -17.11 0.29 12.74
CA ARG A 486 -17.09 -0.62 13.89
C ARG A 486 -16.23 -0.06 15.02
N PRO A 487 -16.49 -0.45 16.28
CA PRO A 487 -15.59 -0.16 17.39
C PRO A 487 -14.16 -0.59 17.08
N ILE A 488 -13.18 0.27 17.39
CA ILE A 488 -11.78 -0.11 17.39
C ILE A 488 -11.54 -1.10 18.53
N VAL A 489 -10.97 -2.25 18.21
CA VAL A 489 -10.72 -3.34 19.16
C VAL A 489 -9.23 -3.73 19.16
N PRO A 490 -8.69 -4.23 20.29
CA PRO A 490 -7.28 -4.58 20.37
C PRO A 490 -6.94 -5.70 19.38
N LYS A 491 -5.75 -5.65 18.80
CA LYS A 491 -5.23 -6.66 17.88
C LYS A 491 -3.79 -6.98 18.25
N THR A 492 -3.38 -8.22 18.08
CA THR A 492 -1.98 -8.63 18.10
C THR A 492 -1.75 -9.73 17.08
N THR A 493 -0.50 -9.92 16.68
CA THR A 493 -0.12 -10.87 15.64
C THR A 493 1.16 -11.60 16.04
N VAL A 494 1.28 -12.86 15.62
CA VAL A 494 2.47 -13.69 15.88
C VAL A 494 2.77 -14.58 14.68
N ASP A 495 4.03 -14.58 14.23
CA ASP A 495 4.49 -15.52 13.20
C ASP A 495 4.59 -16.93 13.82
N VAL A 496 3.74 -17.83 13.31
CA VAL A 496 3.60 -19.24 13.73
C VAL A 496 4.25 -20.20 12.74
N THR A 497 5.09 -19.70 11.82
CA THR A 497 5.77 -20.49 10.78
C THR A 497 6.63 -21.59 11.38
N MET A 498 6.22 -22.83 11.13
CA MET A 498 6.91 -24.03 11.58
C MET A 498 7.46 -24.82 10.37
N PRO A 499 8.80 -24.98 10.23
CA PRO A 499 9.39 -25.66 9.08
C PRO A 499 8.85 -27.08 8.87
N GLY A 500 8.37 -27.35 7.64
CA GLY A 500 7.81 -28.65 7.26
C GLY A 500 6.36 -28.87 7.68
N TRP A 501 5.72 -27.85 8.27
CA TRP A 501 4.32 -27.86 8.69
C TRP A 501 3.57 -26.68 8.08
N THR A 502 2.24 -26.82 7.99
CA THR A 502 1.33 -25.74 7.59
C THR A 502 0.15 -25.76 8.55
N ALA A 503 0.03 -24.74 9.39
CA ALA A 503 -1.14 -24.48 10.21
C ALA A 503 -2.38 -24.41 9.31
N LYS A 504 -3.44 -25.12 9.72
CA LYS A 504 -4.73 -25.17 9.01
C LYS A 504 -5.82 -24.37 9.70
N GLY A 505 -5.48 -23.75 10.82
CA GLY A 505 -6.38 -22.98 11.66
C GLY A 505 -5.89 -22.91 13.10
N ALA A 506 -6.61 -22.14 13.90
CA ALA A 506 -6.34 -21.92 15.31
C ALA A 506 -7.65 -22.11 16.11
N VAL A 507 -7.56 -22.59 17.35
CA VAL A 507 -8.75 -22.84 18.18
C VAL A 507 -8.50 -22.35 19.60
N LEU A 508 -9.37 -21.48 20.10
CA LEU A 508 -9.33 -21.05 21.48
C LEU A 508 -9.67 -22.21 22.43
N ARG A 509 -8.73 -22.59 23.30
CA ARG A 509 -8.84 -23.75 24.21
C ARG A 509 -9.20 -23.36 25.63
N SER A 510 -8.76 -22.18 26.06
CA SER A 510 -9.09 -21.59 27.35
C SER A 510 -9.21 -20.07 27.18
N LEU A 511 -9.97 -19.42 28.04
CA LEU A 511 -10.20 -17.99 27.97
C LEU A 511 -10.50 -17.42 29.36
N SER A 512 -9.74 -16.39 29.72
CA SER A 512 -9.99 -15.48 30.84
C SER A 512 -10.33 -14.11 30.28
N THR A 513 -11.40 -13.50 30.78
CA THR A 513 -11.86 -12.20 30.29
C THR A 513 -12.07 -11.21 31.42
N PHE A 514 -11.99 -9.93 31.06
CA PHE A 514 -12.41 -8.82 31.89
C PHE A 514 -13.47 -8.00 31.14
N ASP A 515 -14.58 -7.70 31.81
CA ASP A 515 -15.69 -6.93 31.24
C ASP A 515 -15.71 -5.54 31.89
N GLU A 516 -15.58 -4.50 31.08
CA GLU A 516 -15.64 -3.11 31.48
C GLU A 516 -16.98 -2.48 31.03
N PRO A 517 -17.93 -2.25 31.96
CA PRO A 517 -19.21 -1.66 31.63
C PRO A 517 -19.14 -0.13 31.53
N GLY A 518 -20.01 0.46 30.68
CA GLY A 518 -20.06 1.90 30.46
C GLY A 518 -18.90 2.41 29.61
N PHE A 519 -18.31 1.53 28.80
CA PHE A 519 -17.21 1.85 27.90
C PHE A 519 -17.75 2.61 26.68
N ASP A 520 -17.14 3.75 26.37
CA ASP A 520 -17.45 4.57 25.21
C ASP A 520 -16.39 4.30 24.12
N PRO A 521 -16.68 3.44 23.12
CA PRO A 521 -15.67 3.03 22.17
C PRO A 521 -15.44 4.09 21.10
N VAL A 522 -14.19 4.26 20.69
CA VAL A 522 -13.89 4.92 19.40
C VAL A 522 -14.46 4.07 18.27
N VAL A 523 -15.26 4.68 17.41
CA VAL A 523 -15.85 4.01 16.26
C VAL A 523 -15.08 4.39 15.00
N ALA A 524 -14.50 3.40 14.35
CA ALA A 524 -13.66 3.63 13.19
C ALA A 524 -14.46 4.22 12.03
N ARG A 525 -14.11 5.45 11.63
CA ARG A 525 -14.61 6.10 10.41
C ARG A 525 -13.47 6.25 9.43
N MET A 526 -13.64 5.69 8.24
CA MET A 526 -12.62 5.75 7.21
C MET A 526 -12.55 7.15 6.63
N MET A 527 -11.35 7.73 6.62
CA MET A 527 -11.15 9.14 6.32
C MET A 527 -10.55 9.34 4.94
N THR A 528 -11.18 10.24 4.18
CA THR A 528 -10.69 10.75 2.89
C THR A 528 -10.86 12.27 2.75
N ASP A 529 -11.53 12.89 3.72
CA ASP A 529 -11.75 14.32 3.88
C ASP A 529 -11.28 14.72 5.29
N LEU A 530 -11.41 16.00 5.63
CA LEU A 530 -10.99 16.53 6.92
C LEU A 530 -11.70 15.81 8.06
N SER A 531 -10.96 15.40 9.09
CA SER A 531 -11.51 14.62 10.19
C SER A 531 -12.60 15.37 10.96
N GLY A 532 -12.51 16.70 11.03
CA GLY A 532 -13.54 17.56 11.62
C GLY A 532 -14.90 17.52 10.89
N ASN A 533 -14.97 16.99 9.67
CA ASN A 533 -16.21 16.77 8.92
C ASN A 533 -16.75 15.34 9.07
N GLU A 534 -16.00 14.46 9.74
CA GLU A 534 -16.21 13.01 9.78
C GLU A 534 -16.58 12.51 11.19
N PHE A 535 -17.79 12.85 11.67
CA PHE A 535 -18.36 12.36 12.94
C PHE A 535 -18.45 10.83 13.07
N GLU A 536 -18.33 10.30 14.28
CA GLU A 536 -18.46 8.85 14.50
C GLU A 536 -19.86 8.32 14.11
N PRO A 537 -19.92 7.18 13.39
CA PRO A 537 -21.20 6.57 13.04
C PRO A 537 -21.84 5.91 14.27
N GLY A 538 -23.17 5.93 14.34
CA GLY A 538 -23.89 5.18 15.35
C GLY A 538 -23.64 3.67 15.23
N LEU A 539 -23.55 3.00 16.38
CA LEU A 539 -23.30 1.57 16.47
C LEU A 539 -24.58 0.74 16.12
N ALA A 540 -24.38 -0.53 15.73
CA ALA A 540 -25.40 -1.36 15.04
C ALA A 540 -26.05 -2.46 15.90
N GLY A 541 -26.01 -2.35 17.22
CA GLY A 541 -26.60 -3.21 18.24
C GLY A 541 -26.03 -4.63 18.38
N ASN A 542 -25.04 -5.03 17.57
CA ASN A 542 -24.49 -6.39 17.56
C ASN A 542 -23.09 -6.45 18.20
N PRO A 543 -22.76 -7.51 18.96
CA PRO A 543 -21.41 -7.71 19.46
C PRO A 543 -20.38 -7.75 18.32
N PHE A 544 -19.25 -7.07 18.49
CA PHE A 544 -18.20 -7.01 17.49
C PHE A 544 -16.80 -7.17 18.12
N PRO A 545 -15.89 -7.95 17.52
CA PRO A 545 -16.11 -8.82 16.35
C PRO A 545 -16.79 -10.15 16.74
N ASP A 546 -17.13 -10.97 15.75
CA ASP A 546 -17.61 -12.35 15.92
C ASP A 546 -16.53 -13.41 15.58
N VAL A 547 -15.37 -12.97 15.09
CA VAL A 547 -14.17 -13.78 14.84
C VAL A 547 -12.99 -13.17 15.60
N PHE A 548 -12.19 -14.03 16.24
CA PHE A 548 -11.08 -13.60 17.12
C PHE A 548 -9.71 -14.09 16.70
N LEU A 549 -9.66 -15.13 15.85
CA LEU A 549 -8.43 -15.80 15.44
C LEU A 549 -8.48 -15.97 13.93
N ASN A 550 -7.43 -15.53 13.24
CA ASN A 550 -7.26 -15.74 11.81
C ASN A 550 -5.83 -16.24 11.54
N VAL A 551 -5.69 -17.30 10.76
CA VAL A 551 -4.37 -17.79 10.31
C VAL A 551 -4.25 -17.48 8.83
N THR A 552 -3.25 -16.68 8.48
CA THR A 552 -3.05 -16.21 7.11
C THR A 552 -1.65 -16.57 6.65
N ASP A 553 -1.55 -17.11 5.44
CA ASP A 553 -0.27 -17.39 4.81
C ASP A 553 0.32 -16.07 4.25
N TYR A 554 1.64 -15.95 4.24
CA TYR A 554 2.35 -14.85 3.60
C TYR A 554 3.65 -15.35 2.97
N VAL A 555 4.25 -14.54 2.10
CA VAL A 555 5.57 -14.83 1.52
C VAL A 555 6.60 -13.83 2.06
N ALA A 556 7.70 -14.33 2.62
CA ALA A 556 8.81 -13.50 3.07
C ALA A 556 9.67 -13.03 1.87
N PRO A 557 10.47 -11.95 2.00
CA PRO A 557 11.22 -11.39 0.87
C PRO A 557 12.25 -12.34 0.23
N ASP A 558 12.66 -13.38 0.95
CA ASP A 558 13.54 -14.45 0.44
C ASP A 558 12.79 -15.53 -0.36
N GLY A 559 11.47 -15.42 -0.47
CA GLY A 559 10.56 -16.36 -1.12
C GLY A 559 10.13 -17.52 -0.22
N SER A 560 10.49 -17.52 1.06
CA SER A 560 10.03 -18.56 1.98
C SER A 560 8.57 -18.32 2.37
N PRO A 561 7.75 -19.39 2.44
CA PRO A 561 6.39 -19.28 2.93
C PRO A 561 6.39 -19.10 4.45
N GLY A 562 5.51 -18.22 4.93
CA GLY A 562 5.26 -17.98 6.33
C GLY A 562 3.77 -18.04 6.66
N GLN A 563 3.46 -18.13 7.95
CA GLN A 563 2.09 -18.13 8.47
C GLN A 563 2.00 -17.22 9.70
N ASN A 564 1.07 -16.29 9.65
CA ASN A 564 0.78 -15.39 10.75
C ASN A 564 -0.52 -15.79 11.43
N LEU A 565 -0.58 -15.68 12.75
CA LEU A 565 -1.80 -15.78 13.54
C LEU A 565 -2.18 -14.37 14.01
N ALA A 566 -3.22 -13.80 13.40
CA ALA A 566 -3.84 -12.57 13.86
C ALA A 566 -4.88 -12.88 14.95
N ILE A 567 -4.83 -12.10 16.03
CA ILE A 567 -5.62 -12.31 17.24
C ILE A 567 -6.30 -10.99 17.59
N ILE A 568 -7.60 -11.02 17.81
CA ILE A 568 -8.38 -9.90 18.32
C ILE A 568 -8.80 -10.24 19.77
N PRO A 569 -7.98 -9.92 20.78
CA PRO A 569 -8.24 -10.27 22.17
C PRO A 569 -9.26 -9.34 22.84
N GLY A 570 -10.37 -9.06 22.18
CA GLY A 570 -11.44 -8.21 22.71
C GLY A 570 -12.73 -8.30 21.93
N GLN A 571 -13.82 -7.87 22.57
CA GLN A 571 -15.17 -7.82 21.99
C GLN A 571 -15.97 -6.70 22.64
N PHE A 572 -16.59 -5.85 21.84
CA PHE A 572 -17.48 -4.79 22.29
C PHE A 572 -18.95 -5.24 22.20
N PHE A 573 -19.73 -4.94 23.24
CA PHE A 573 -21.16 -5.18 23.32
C PHE A 573 -21.89 -3.86 23.55
N GLU A 574 -22.61 -3.39 22.54
CA GLU A 574 -23.31 -2.11 22.58
C GLU A 574 -24.52 -2.08 23.53
N ALA A 575 -24.74 -0.92 24.17
CA ALA A 575 -25.95 -0.55 24.89
C ALA A 575 -26.73 0.56 24.13
N GLU A 576 -28.01 0.75 24.48
CA GLU A 576 -28.91 1.69 23.77
C GLU A 576 -28.47 3.18 23.83
N ASP A 577 -27.49 3.53 24.66
CA ASP A 577 -27.04 4.91 24.91
C ASP A 577 -25.72 5.28 24.19
N GLY A 578 -25.23 4.43 23.28
CA GLY A 578 -23.97 4.65 22.55
C GLY A 578 -22.73 4.11 23.27
N THR A 579 -22.82 3.87 24.58
CA THR A 579 -21.79 3.16 25.34
C THR A 579 -22.03 1.66 25.30
N GLY A 580 -21.19 0.88 25.97
CA GLY A 580 -21.38 -0.57 26.05
C GLY A 580 -20.51 -1.26 27.09
N VAL A 581 -20.30 -2.55 26.87
CA VAL A 581 -19.35 -3.36 27.63
C VAL A 581 -18.19 -3.72 26.72
N MET A 582 -16.99 -3.27 27.08
CA MET A 582 -15.76 -3.75 26.44
C MET A 582 -15.28 -4.98 27.18
N ARG A 583 -15.27 -6.13 26.50
CA ARG A 583 -14.66 -7.36 26.99
C ARG A 583 -13.26 -7.49 26.45
N THR A 584 -12.27 -7.67 27.31
CA THR A 584 -10.89 -7.95 26.91
C THR A 584 -10.48 -9.36 27.32
N PHE A 585 -9.64 -10.00 26.52
CA PHE A 585 -9.15 -11.37 26.75
C PHE A 585 -7.78 -11.30 27.42
N THR A 586 -7.76 -11.41 28.74
CA THR A 586 -6.55 -11.16 29.56
C THR A 586 -5.62 -12.36 29.68
N GLY A 587 -6.12 -13.56 29.37
CA GLY A 587 -5.27 -14.75 29.26
C GLY A 587 -5.98 -15.90 28.56
N PHE A 588 -5.34 -16.56 27.60
CA PHE A 588 -5.96 -17.60 26.80
C PHE A 588 -4.94 -18.55 26.15
N ASP A 589 -5.39 -19.78 25.86
CA ASP A 589 -4.62 -20.77 25.10
C ASP A 589 -5.20 -20.91 23.69
N VAL A 590 -4.32 -20.91 22.68
CA VAL A 590 -4.64 -21.16 21.26
C VAL A 590 -3.96 -22.42 20.76
#